data_AF-A0A955L709-F1
#
_entry.id   AF-A0A955L709-F1
#
_cell.length_a   1.000
_cell.length_b   1.000
_cell.length_c   1.000
_cell.angle_alpha   90.00
_cell.angle_beta   90.00
_cell.angle_gamma   90.00
#
_symmetry.space_group_name_H-M   'P 1'
#
loop_
_entity.id
_entity.type
_entity.pdbx_description
1 polymer ?
#
loop_
_entity_poly.entity_id
_entity_poly.type
_entity_poly.pdbx_seq_one_letter_code
_entity_poly.pdbx_strand_id
1 'polypeptide(L)'
;VHSEAKISTREALLILRHLFDFLNWFAICYSTGIFVESSFDENIIPQGATDDKRAQELQSLVKSLQEQDAKNNKAQSELLEQHEQLKSDYDKLLQQIQVQKSDKKRLAEKYVQDPNEAATREMYIDLMLREAGWDPKGENVEEYEVSGMPNREGKGWVDYVLWGDDGKPVGLIEAKRTTASPKKGKTQAKLYADCLENQFGQRPIIFYSNGFETWLWDDMQYPPREVYGFYTRGQLQTLINRRNMKDSIQSPKINKEIAGGHGRIYQEEAIKRVCEQYQEGYRKALLVMATGSGKTRVSAAIVDILTKSNWAKRIL
;
A
#
# COMPACT_ATOMS: atom_id res chain seq x y z
N VAL A 1 16.22 29.75 -34.52
CA VAL A 1 15.79 31.15 -34.70
C VAL A 1 17.02 32.00 -34.94
N HIS A 2 17.50 32.07 -36.17
CA HIS A 2 18.58 32.99 -36.57
C HIS A 2 18.10 33.67 -37.85
N SER A 3 17.73 34.93 -37.72
CA SER A 3 17.23 35.78 -38.80
C SER A 3 18.40 36.53 -39.42
N GLU A 4 18.48 36.57 -40.75
CA GLU A 4 19.45 37.39 -41.50
C GLU A 4 19.08 38.88 -41.52
N ALA A 5 18.14 39.32 -40.68
CA ALA A 5 17.70 40.70 -40.63
C ALA A 5 18.89 41.64 -40.33
N LYS A 6 19.14 42.57 -41.24
CA LYS A 6 20.14 43.63 -41.06
C LYS A 6 19.68 44.56 -39.95
N ILE A 7 20.32 44.47 -38.79
CA ILE A 7 20.07 45.36 -37.65
C ILE A 7 20.58 46.75 -38.01
N SER A 8 19.72 47.76 -37.90
CA SER A 8 20.12 49.13 -38.19
C SER A 8 21.06 49.66 -37.11
N THR A 9 21.96 50.59 -37.48
CA THR A 9 22.88 51.22 -36.52
C THR A 9 22.13 51.84 -35.33
N ARG A 10 20.93 52.38 -35.58
CA ARG A 10 20.07 52.96 -34.54
C ARG A 10 19.59 51.90 -33.54
N GLU A 11 19.15 50.74 -34.02
CA GLU A 11 18.71 49.64 -33.15
C GLU A 11 19.88 49.07 -32.36
N ALA A 12 21.05 48.91 -32.99
CA ALA A 12 22.26 48.44 -32.31
C ALA A 12 22.70 49.40 -31.19
N LEU A 13 22.68 50.71 -31.44
CA LEU A 13 22.98 51.73 -30.41
C LEU A 13 21.96 51.70 -29.26
N LEU A 14 20.67 51.53 -29.58
CA LEU A 14 19.62 51.46 -28.56
C LEU A 14 19.79 50.22 -27.66
N ILE A 15 20.11 49.07 -28.25
CA ILE A 15 20.39 47.83 -27.51
C ILE A 15 21.64 47.97 -26.64
N LEU A 16 22.72 48.57 -27.17
CA LEU A 16 23.95 48.81 -26.41
C LEU A 16 23.71 49.72 -25.22
N ARG A 17 22.91 50.79 -25.40
CA ARG A 17 22.51 51.68 -24.31
C ARG A 17 21.72 50.93 -23.23
N HIS A 18 20.72 50.14 -23.63
CA HIS A 18 19.94 49.35 -22.67
C HIS A 18 20.79 48.30 -21.95
N LEU A 19 21.73 47.66 -22.65
CA LEU A 19 22.66 46.72 -22.04
C LEU A 19 23.59 47.42 -21.04
N PHE A 20 24.09 48.62 -21.38
CA PHE A 20 24.90 49.42 -20.47
C PHE A 20 24.12 49.79 -19.20
N ASP A 21 22.87 50.24 -19.34
CA ASP A 21 22.00 50.56 -18.19
C ASP A 21 21.77 49.32 -17.31
N PHE A 22 21.54 48.15 -17.93
CA PHE A 22 21.37 46.90 -17.21
C PHE A 22 22.65 46.46 -16.47
N LEU A 23 23.82 46.60 -17.10
CA LEU A 23 25.10 46.25 -16.49
C LEU A 23 25.46 47.20 -15.34
N ASN A 24 25.16 48.50 -15.47
CA ASN A 24 25.29 49.46 -14.37
C ASN A 24 24.36 49.09 -13.20
N TRP A 25 23.09 48.78 -13.48
CA TRP A 25 22.18 48.28 -12.45
C TRP A 25 22.72 47.01 -11.78
N PHE A 26 23.20 46.04 -12.56
CA PHE A 26 23.77 44.79 -12.04
C PHE A 26 25.01 45.07 -11.17
N ALA A 27 25.91 45.95 -11.61
CA ALA A 27 27.09 46.33 -10.84
C ALA A 27 26.73 47.08 -9.54
N ILE A 28 25.73 47.96 -9.56
CA ILE A 28 25.22 48.62 -8.35
C ILE A 28 24.67 47.58 -7.36
N CYS A 29 23.90 46.60 -7.84
CA CYS A 29 23.26 45.62 -6.97
C CYS A 29 24.23 44.57 -6.39
N TYR A 30 25.30 44.24 -7.11
CA TYR A 30 26.11 43.06 -6.79
C TYR A 30 27.62 43.33 -6.64
N SER A 31 28.12 44.54 -6.89
CA SER A 31 29.54 44.85 -6.65
C SER A 31 29.80 45.19 -5.17
N THR A 32 30.97 44.81 -4.68
CA THR A 32 31.38 45.00 -3.27
C THR A 32 32.25 46.24 -3.06
N GLY A 33 32.48 47.06 -4.09
CA GLY A 33 33.28 48.30 -4.04
C GLY A 33 32.43 49.56 -4.22
N ILE A 34 33.04 50.75 -4.05
CA ILE A 34 32.36 52.03 -4.31
C ILE A 34 32.18 52.19 -5.82
N PHE A 35 30.95 52.04 -6.30
CA PHE A 35 30.60 52.25 -7.70
C PHE A 35 30.33 53.74 -7.97
N VAL A 36 30.95 54.28 -9.02
CA VAL A 36 30.69 55.65 -9.50
C VAL A 36 29.75 55.55 -10.68
N GLU A 37 28.58 56.18 -10.57
CA GLU A 37 27.59 56.23 -11.65
C GLU A 37 28.20 56.87 -12.90
N SER A 38 28.09 56.17 -14.04
CA SER A 38 28.56 56.64 -15.33
C SER A 38 27.41 56.65 -16.33
N SER A 39 27.34 57.69 -17.17
CA SER A 39 26.37 57.77 -18.26
C SER A 39 26.93 57.15 -19.52
N PHE A 40 26.05 56.55 -20.34
CA PHE A 40 26.44 55.98 -21.63
C PHE A 40 26.96 57.08 -22.56
N ASP A 41 28.22 56.97 -22.99
CA ASP A 41 28.86 57.88 -23.94
C ASP A 41 29.11 57.16 -25.28
N GLU A 42 28.36 57.58 -26.29
CA GLU A 42 28.42 57.02 -27.65
C GLU A 42 29.79 57.26 -28.32
N ASN A 43 30.57 58.23 -27.88
CA ASN A 43 31.87 58.55 -28.48
C ASN A 43 32.98 57.57 -28.11
N ILE A 44 32.74 56.72 -27.10
CA ILE A 44 33.69 55.68 -26.65
C ILE A 44 33.57 54.42 -27.51
N ILE A 45 32.49 54.29 -28.28
CA ILE A 45 32.27 53.14 -29.18
C ILE A 45 33.41 53.11 -30.20
N PRO A 46 34.24 52.05 -30.25
CA PRO A 46 35.36 51.98 -31.17
C PRO A 46 34.86 52.10 -32.61
N GLN A 47 35.28 53.15 -33.32
CA GLN A 47 35.08 53.25 -34.76
C GLN A 47 36.10 52.33 -35.42
N GLY A 48 35.70 51.07 -35.63
CA GLY A 48 36.60 50.01 -36.05
C GLY A 48 37.35 50.34 -37.33
N ALA A 49 38.68 50.29 -37.26
CA ALA A 49 39.46 49.82 -38.39
C ALA A 49 39.06 48.36 -38.65
N THR A 50 38.74 48.05 -39.89
CA THR A 50 38.31 46.74 -40.38
C THR A 50 39.43 45.71 -40.24
N ASP A 51 39.38 44.88 -39.20
CA ASP A 51 40.12 43.61 -39.16
C ASP A 51 39.15 42.46 -39.52
N ASP A 52 39.26 41.98 -40.76
CA ASP A 52 38.45 40.94 -41.41
C ASP A 52 38.42 39.56 -40.70
N LYS A 53 39.21 39.34 -39.65
CA LYS A 53 39.35 38.03 -38.98
C LYS A 53 38.11 37.58 -38.21
N ARG A 54 37.33 38.50 -37.62
CA ARG A 54 36.12 38.15 -36.84
C ARG A 54 34.93 37.71 -37.69
N ALA A 55 34.82 38.20 -38.92
CA ALA A 55 33.72 37.87 -39.81
C ALA A 55 33.80 36.43 -40.33
N GLN A 56 35.03 35.96 -40.65
CA GLN A 56 35.26 34.59 -41.10
C GLN A 56 35.04 33.56 -39.98
N GLU A 57 35.48 33.86 -38.76
CA GLU A 57 35.24 33.00 -37.59
C GLU A 57 33.74 32.86 -37.29
N LEU A 58 32.98 33.96 -37.33
CA LEU A 58 31.53 33.93 -37.15
C LEU A 58 30.83 33.09 -38.24
N GLN A 59 31.22 33.24 -39.51
CA GLN A 59 30.64 32.44 -40.60
C GLN A 59 30.93 30.94 -40.43
N SER A 60 32.14 30.59 -39.99
CA SER A 60 32.51 29.20 -39.73
C SER A 60 31.70 28.58 -38.57
N LEU A 61 31.43 29.38 -37.52
CA LEU A 61 30.64 28.96 -36.36
C LEU A 61 29.15 28.82 -36.69
N VAL A 62 28.59 29.75 -37.48
CA VAL A 62 27.20 29.65 -37.95
C VAL A 62 27.00 28.38 -38.78
N LYS A 63 27.96 28.07 -39.66
CA LYS A 63 27.90 26.86 -40.48
C LYS A 63 27.98 25.58 -39.63
N SER A 64 28.85 25.54 -38.62
CA SER A 64 28.98 24.37 -37.75
C SER A 64 27.73 24.14 -36.87
N LEU A 65 27.10 25.22 -36.38
CA LEU A 65 25.84 25.15 -35.64
C LEU A 65 24.69 24.67 -36.54
N GLN A 66 24.59 25.16 -37.77
CA GLN A 66 23.58 24.69 -38.73
C GLN A 66 23.75 23.21 -39.07
N GLU A 67 24.99 22.73 -39.22
CA GLU A 67 25.28 21.31 -39.44
C GLU A 67 24.94 20.45 -38.21
N GLN A 68 25.17 20.96 -36.99
CA GLN A 68 24.77 20.28 -35.75
C GLN A 68 23.24 20.23 -35.59
N ASP A 69 22.53 21.33 -35.84
CA ASP A 69 21.07 21.38 -35.78
C ASP A 69 20.44 20.42 -36.79
N ALA A 70 20.98 20.35 -38.02
CA ALA A 70 20.53 19.39 -39.02
C ALA A 70 20.73 17.93 -38.58
N LYS A 71 21.88 17.61 -37.95
CA LYS A 71 22.14 16.27 -37.39
C LYS A 71 21.20 15.93 -36.23
N ASN A 72 20.99 16.88 -35.31
CA ASN A 72 20.11 16.69 -34.15
C ASN A 72 18.66 16.48 -34.58
N ASN A 73 18.17 17.29 -35.53
CA ASN A 73 16.82 17.15 -36.07
C ASN A 73 16.62 15.78 -36.75
N LYS A 74 17.62 15.31 -37.49
CA LYS A 74 17.59 13.98 -38.12
C LYS A 74 17.56 12.86 -37.07
N ALA A 75 18.45 12.90 -36.08
CA ALA A 75 18.50 11.92 -35.00
C ALA A 75 17.20 11.91 -34.17
N GLN A 76 16.60 13.08 -33.94
CA GLN A 76 15.33 13.19 -33.22
C GLN A 76 14.17 12.59 -34.03
N SER A 77 14.13 12.79 -35.35
CA SER A 77 13.14 12.17 -36.23
C SER A 77 13.27 10.64 -36.23
N GLU A 78 14.49 10.12 -36.35
CA GLU A 78 14.76 8.67 -36.32
C GLU A 78 14.37 8.05 -34.97
N LEU A 79 14.62 8.75 -33.85
CA LEU A 79 14.23 8.30 -32.51
C LEU A 79 12.71 8.28 -32.34
N LEU A 80 12.00 9.27 -32.88
CA LEU A 80 10.53 9.34 -32.84
C LEU A 80 9.91 8.16 -33.62
N GLU A 81 10.42 7.86 -34.81
CA GLU A 81 9.97 6.70 -35.60
C GLU A 81 10.21 5.38 -34.86
N GLN A 82 11.39 5.20 -34.26
CA GLN A 82 11.69 4.01 -33.45
C GLN A 82 10.76 3.88 -32.24
N HIS A 83 10.46 5.00 -31.58
CA HIS A 83 9.57 5.00 -30.41
C HIS A 83 8.12 4.67 -30.80
N GLU A 84 7.64 5.19 -31.93
CA GLU A 84 6.31 4.83 -32.47
C GLU A 84 6.22 3.35 -32.83
N GLN A 85 7.26 2.80 -33.46
CA GLN A 85 7.33 1.39 -33.79
C GLN A 85 7.35 0.51 -32.54
N LEU A 86 8.19 0.85 -31.55
CA LEU A 86 8.28 0.11 -30.30
C LEU A 86 6.96 0.13 -29.52
N LYS A 87 6.27 1.28 -29.51
CA LYS A 87 4.94 1.41 -28.91
C LYS A 87 3.92 0.51 -29.61
N SER A 88 3.91 0.48 -30.94
CA SER A 88 3.03 -0.41 -31.71
C SER A 88 3.29 -1.89 -31.40
N ASP A 89 4.56 -2.29 -31.31
CA ASP A 89 4.94 -3.67 -31.03
C ASP A 89 4.64 -4.07 -29.58
N TYR A 90 4.80 -3.14 -28.63
CA TYR A 90 4.39 -3.32 -27.25
C TYR A 90 2.87 -3.53 -27.12
N ASP A 91 2.07 -2.72 -27.83
CA ASP A 91 0.61 -2.85 -27.83
C ASP A 91 0.16 -4.20 -28.45
N LYS A 92 0.81 -4.65 -29.54
CA LYS A 92 0.58 -5.98 -30.12
C LYS A 92 0.93 -7.10 -29.15
N LEU A 93 2.06 -6.99 -28.45
CA LEU A 93 2.49 -7.98 -27.47
C LEU A 93 1.51 -8.07 -26.30
N LEU A 94 1.03 -6.93 -25.79
CA LEU A 94 0.00 -6.89 -24.76
C LEU A 94 -1.30 -7.58 -25.21
N GLN A 95 -1.74 -7.31 -26.44
CA GLN A 95 -2.92 -8.00 -27.01
C GLN A 95 -2.69 -9.52 -27.13
N GLN A 96 -1.53 -9.96 -27.60
CA GLN A 96 -1.19 -11.39 -27.68
C GLN A 96 -1.18 -12.05 -26.30
N ILE A 97 -0.58 -11.41 -25.29
CA ILE A 97 -0.58 -11.92 -23.92
C ILE A 97 -2.01 -12.01 -23.37
N GLN A 98 -2.86 -11.01 -23.65
CA GLN A 98 -4.26 -11.00 -23.24
C GLN A 98 -5.03 -12.19 -23.83
N VAL A 99 -4.88 -12.44 -25.14
CA VAL A 99 -5.51 -13.56 -25.85
C VAL A 99 -5.00 -14.90 -25.32
N GLN A 100 -3.68 -15.05 -25.14
CA GLN A 100 -3.11 -16.28 -24.56
C GLN A 100 -3.61 -16.53 -23.15
N LYS A 101 -3.75 -15.47 -22.32
CA LYS A 101 -4.33 -15.59 -20.97
C LYS A 101 -5.80 -16.03 -21.04
N SER A 102 -6.60 -15.48 -21.94
CA SER A 102 -8.00 -15.90 -22.09
C SER A 102 -8.14 -17.33 -22.60
N ASP A 103 -7.30 -17.74 -23.57
CA ASP A 103 -7.33 -19.10 -24.12
C ASP A 103 -6.87 -20.14 -23.10
N LYS A 104 -5.79 -19.85 -22.35
CA LYS A 104 -5.36 -20.70 -21.24
C LYS A 104 -6.43 -20.79 -20.16
N LYS A 105 -7.10 -19.69 -19.82
CA LYS A 105 -8.20 -19.68 -18.86
C LYS A 105 -9.36 -20.56 -19.34
N ARG A 106 -9.81 -20.40 -20.59
CA ARG A 106 -10.88 -21.21 -21.20
C ARG A 106 -10.52 -22.69 -21.29
N LEU A 107 -9.26 -23.01 -21.61
CA LEU A 107 -8.77 -24.38 -21.62
C LEU A 107 -8.76 -24.97 -20.21
N ALA A 108 -8.30 -24.22 -19.21
CA ALA A 108 -8.31 -24.63 -17.81
C ALA A 108 -9.75 -24.87 -17.31
N GLU A 109 -10.69 -23.99 -17.63
CA GLU A 109 -12.12 -24.12 -17.30
C GLU A 109 -12.73 -25.44 -17.82
N LYS A 110 -12.22 -25.99 -18.94
CA LYS A 110 -12.67 -27.30 -19.46
C LYS A 110 -12.29 -28.48 -18.55
N TYR A 111 -11.23 -28.35 -17.76
CA TYR A 111 -10.72 -29.40 -16.88
C TYR A 111 -11.05 -29.17 -15.39
N VAL A 112 -11.53 -27.97 -15.02
CA VAL A 112 -12.01 -27.70 -13.67
C VAL A 112 -13.39 -28.32 -13.51
N GLN A 113 -13.44 -29.45 -12.81
CA GLN A 113 -14.68 -29.89 -12.19
C GLN A 113 -14.97 -28.91 -11.05
N ASP A 114 -15.92 -28.00 -11.23
CA ASP A 114 -16.33 -27.04 -10.22
C ASP A 114 -17.42 -27.67 -9.35
N PRO A 115 -17.08 -28.30 -8.20
CA PRO A 115 -18.09 -28.85 -7.31
C PRO A 115 -19.12 -27.79 -6.95
N ASN A 116 -20.38 -28.19 -6.82
CA ASN A 116 -21.37 -27.32 -6.20
C ASN A 116 -20.99 -27.05 -4.74
N GLU A 117 -21.73 -26.15 -4.09
CA GLU A 117 -21.42 -25.71 -2.73
C GLU A 117 -21.46 -26.89 -1.74
N ALA A 118 -22.45 -27.77 -1.88
CA ALA A 118 -22.57 -29.00 -1.09
C ALA A 118 -21.36 -29.95 -1.25
N ALA A 119 -20.88 -30.18 -2.48
CA ALA A 119 -19.70 -31.01 -2.70
C ALA A 119 -18.41 -30.33 -2.22
N THR A 120 -18.33 -28.99 -2.29
CA THR A 120 -17.20 -28.22 -1.72
C THR A 120 -17.15 -28.37 -0.20
N ARG A 121 -18.32 -28.30 0.44
CA ARG A 121 -18.52 -28.51 1.87
C ARG A 121 -18.04 -29.89 2.30
N GLU A 122 -18.55 -30.94 1.67
CA GLU A 122 -18.24 -32.33 2.00
C GLU A 122 -16.77 -32.70 1.77
N MET A 123 -16.17 -32.24 0.66
CA MET A 123 -14.80 -32.61 0.30
C MET A 123 -13.73 -31.86 1.09
N TYR A 124 -13.91 -30.55 1.31
CA TYR A 124 -12.84 -29.69 1.82
C TYR A 124 -13.16 -29.12 3.21
N ILE A 125 -14.34 -28.53 3.38
CA ILE A 125 -14.69 -27.83 4.64
C ILE A 125 -14.89 -28.83 5.77
N ASP A 126 -15.62 -29.92 5.53
CA ASP A 126 -15.81 -31.00 6.50
C ASP A 126 -14.48 -31.64 6.91
N LEU A 127 -13.53 -31.80 5.98
CA LEU A 127 -12.20 -32.30 6.28
C LEU A 127 -11.45 -31.35 7.22
N MET A 128 -11.39 -30.06 6.89
CA MET A 128 -10.74 -29.04 7.72
C MET A 128 -11.40 -28.91 9.10
N LEU A 129 -12.72 -29.07 9.18
CA LEU A 129 -13.46 -29.10 10.43
C LEU A 129 -13.04 -30.29 11.31
N ARG A 130 -12.99 -31.49 10.73
CA ARG A 130 -12.53 -32.71 11.43
C ARG A 130 -11.08 -32.59 11.90
N GLU A 131 -10.19 -32.03 11.08
CA GLU A 131 -8.79 -31.76 11.48
C GLU A 131 -8.69 -30.79 12.66
N ALA A 132 -9.60 -29.82 12.75
CA ALA A 132 -9.72 -28.90 13.88
C ALA A 132 -10.49 -29.49 15.08
N GLY A 133 -10.90 -30.76 15.01
CA GLY A 133 -11.60 -31.48 16.08
C GLY A 133 -13.10 -31.21 16.17
N TRP A 134 -13.72 -30.69 15.10
CA TRP A 134 -15.16 -30.50 15.00
C TRP A 134 -15.83 -31.69 14.31
N ASP A 135 -17.07 -31.98 14.68
CA ASP A 135 -17.95 -32.91 13.96
C ASP A 135 -18.89 -32.11 13.05
N PRO A 136 -18.72 -32.13 11.71
CA PRO A 136 -19.58 -31.40 10.79
C PRO A 136 -21.05 -31.87 10.83
N LYS A 137 -21.30 -33.12 11.25
CA LYS A 137 -22.65 -33.70 11.35
C LYS A 137 -23.15 -33.74 12.80
N GLY A 138 -22.49 -32.98 13.68
CA GLY A 138 -22.94 -32.81 15.06
C GLY A 138 -24.31 -32.13 15.14
N GLU A 139 -24.96 -32.28 16.28
CA GLU A 139 -26.27 -31.68 16.54
C GLU A 139 -26.21 -30.15 16.39
N ASN A 140 -27.14 -29.59 15.60
CA ASN A 140 -27.25 -28.15 15.33
C ASN A 140 -25.97 -27.50 14.73
N VAL A 141 -25.06 -28.28 14.14
CA VAL A 141 -23.84 -27.76 13.53
C VAL A 141 -24.12 -27.28 12.11
N GLU A 142 -24.58 -28.17 11.23
CA GLU A 142 -24.81 -27.86 9.82
C GLU A 142 -26.22 -27.30 9.55
N GLU A 143 -26.32 -26.35 8.60
CA GLU A 143 -27.59 -25.78 8.13
C GLU A 143 -28.47 -25.24 9.26
N TYR A 144 -27.84 -24.57 10.23
CA TYR A 144 -28.52 -24.08 11.42
C TYR A 144 -29.42 -22.88 11.07
N GLU A 145 -30.72 -23.00 11.36
CA GLU A 145 -31.68 -21.92 11.12
C GLU A 145 -31.49 -20.78 12.14
N VAL A 146 -31.41 -19.55 11.64
CA VAL A 146 -31.39 -18.33 12.43
C VAL A 146 -32.56 -17.43 12.07
N SER A 147 -33.12 -16.76 13.08
CA SER A 147 -34.16 -15.75 12.92
C SER A 147 -33.61 -14.33 13.06
N GLY A 148 -34.32 -13.35 12.52
CA GLY A 148 -33.95 -11.93 12.52
C GLY A 148 -33.17 -11.45 11.29
N MET A 149 -33.09 -12.27 10.24
CA MET A 149 -32.42 -11.88 9.00
C MET A 149 -33.15 -10.73 8.28
N PRO A 150 -32.43 -9.77 7.65
CA PRO A 150 -33.03 -8.66 6.93
C PRO A 150 -33.52 -9.09 5.53
N ASN A 151 -34.37 -10.11 5.46
CA ASN A 151 -35.02 -10.59 4.25
C ASN A 151 -36.53 -10.73 4.47
N ARG A 152 -37.27 -11.11 3.42
CA ARG A 152 -38.76 -11.17 3.47
C ARG A 152 -39.29 -12.14 4.52
N GLU A 153 -38.55 -13.22 4.79
CA GLU A 153 -38.98 -14.31 5.68
C GLU A 153 -38.51 -14.12 7.12
N GLY A 154 -37.54 -13.22 7.35
CA GLY A 154 -36.91 -13.04 8.66
C GLY A 154 -36.02 -14.22 9.08
N LYS A 155 -35.74 -15.16 8.17
CA LYS A 155 -35.03 -16.42 8.43
C LYS A 155 -33.78 -16.57 7.57
N GLY A 156 -32.79 -17.30 8.05
CA GLY A 156 -31.65 -17.71 7.25
C GLY A 156 -31.04 -19.00 7.79
N TRP A 157 -30.11 -19.58 7.02
CA TRP A 157 -29.44 -20.83 7.37
C TRP A 157 -27.95 -20.62 7.32
N VAL A 158 -27.29 -20.87 8.44
CA VAL A 158 -25.83 -20.80 8.57
C VAL A 158 -25.25 -22.14 8.13
N ASP A 159 -24.24 -22.15 7.27
CA ASP A 159 -23.68 -23.41 6.76
C ASP A 159 -23.15 -24.28 7.91
N TYR A 160 -22.37 -23.68 8.81
CA TYR A 160 -21.93 -24.33 10.04
C TYR A 160 -21.92 -23.37 11.24
N VAL A 161 -22.43 -23.83 12.37
CA VAL A 161 -22.26 -23.20 13.69
C VAL A 161 -21.35 -24.07 14.54
N LEU A 162 -20.34 -23.44 15.13
CA LEU A 162 -19.36 -24.09 15.99
C LEU A 162 -19.72 -23.79 17.44
N TRP A 163 -20.12 -24.81 18.19
CA TRP A 163 -20.62 -24.67 19.56
C TRP A 163 -19.52 -24.84 20.62
N GLY A 164 -19.56 -23.98 21.62
CA GLY A 164 -18.78 -24.11 22.84
C GLY A 164 -19.35 -25.18 23.77
N ASP A 165 -18.58 -25.55 24.80
CA ASP A 165 -19.03 -26.54 25.80
C ASP A 165 -20.19 -26.02 26.66
N ASP A 166 -20.42 -24.71 26.67
CA ASP A 166 -21.51 -24.02 27.36
C ASP A 166 -22.79 -23.89 26.50
N GLY A 167 -22.81 -24.49 25.31
CA GLY A 167 -23.93 -24.41 24.37
C GLY A 167 -24.05 -23.06 23.65
N LYS A 168 -23.05 -22.18 23.75
CA LYS A 168 -23.03 -20.88 23.04
C LYS A 168 -22.20 -20.97 21.75
N PRO A 169 -22.53 -20.18 20.72
CA PRO A 169 -21.79 -20.21 19.46
C PRO A 169 -20.41 -19.58 19.67
N VAL A 170 -19.33 -20.33 19.39
CA VAL A 170 -17.95 -19.83 19.43
C VAL A 170 -17.41 -19.48 18.04
N GLY A 171 -18.03 -20.00 17.00
CA GLY A 171 -17.72 -19.67 15.62
C GLY A 171 -18.87 -19.95 14.67
N LEU A 172 -18.81 -19.36 13.48
CA LEU A 172 -19.66 -19.73 12.35
C LEU A 172 -18.83 -19.80 11.08
N ILE A 173 -19.28 -20.59 10.11
CA ILE A 173 -18.66 -20.69 8.79
C ILE A 173 -19.72 -20.44 7.73
N GLU A 174 -19.42 -19.53 6.83
CA GLU A 174 -20.14 -19.32 5.58
C GLU A 174 -19.36 -19.97 4.43
N ALA A 175 -19.95 -20.96 3.77
CA ALA A 175 -19.37 -21.64 2.64
C ALA A 175 -19.67 -20.90 1.33
N LYS A 176 -18.81 -21.13 0.34
CA LYS A 176 -19.03 -20.78 -1.06
C LYS A 176 -18.47 -21.90 -1.93
N ARG A 177 -18.95 -21.97 -3.17
CA ARG A 177 -18.37 -22.86 -4.20
C ARG A 177 -16.88 -22.59 -4.39
N THR A 178 -16.08 -23.63 -4.66
CA THR A 178 -14.61 -23.52 -4.83
C THR A 178 -14.17 -22.44 -5.83
N THR A 179 -14.92 -22.25 -6.92
CA THR A 179 -14.62 -21.24 -7.95
C THR A 179 -15.03 -19.81 -7.57
N ALA A 180 -15.86 -19.65 -6.53
CA ALA A 180 -16.30 -18.35 -6.05
C ALA A 180 -15.33 -17.81 -4.98
N SER A 181 -15.13 -16.49 -4.97
CA SER A 181 -14.35 -15.86 -3.91
C SER A 181 -15.10 -15.96 -2.57
N PRO A 182 -14.44 -16.44 -1.48
CA PRO A 182 -15.06 -16.51 -0.15
C PRO A 182 -15.53 -15.15 0.36
N LYS A 183 -14.86 -14.06 -0.06
CA LYS A 183 -15.17 -12.69 0.36
C LYS A 183 -16.60 -12.26 0.04
N LYS A 184 -17.26 -12.90 -0.94
CA LYS A 184 -18.68 -12.66 -1.24
C LYS A 184 -19.60 -13.01 -0.06
N GLY A 185 -19.22 -14.00 0.75
CA GLY A 185 -19.96 -14.42 1.95
C GLY A 185 -19.77 -13.49 3.15
N LYS A 186 -18.83 -12.55 3.12
CA LYS A 186 -18.47 -11.72 4.30
C LYS A 186 -19.66 -11.00 4.93
N THR A 187 -20.50 -10.35 4.11
CA THR A 187 -21.66 -9.60 4.62
C THR A 187 -22.70 -10.54 5.20
N GLN A 188 -22.97 -11.66 4.53
CA GLN A 188 -23.92 -12.68 4.97
C GLN A 188 -23.48 -13.32 6.29
N ALA A 189 -22.21 -13.71 6.39
CA ALA A 189 -21.61 -14.26 7.59
C ALA A 189 -21.71 -13.29 8.79
N LYS A 190 -21.61 -11.98 8.57
CA LYS A 190 -21.83 -10.97 9.62
C LYS A 190 -23.29 -10.93 10.07
N LEU A 191 -24.24 -10.94 9.14
CA LEU A 191 -25.67 -10.95 9.49
C LEU A 191 -26.02 -12.20 10.31
N TYR A 192 -25.45 -13.35 9.97
CA TYR A 192 -25.58 -14.57 10.78
C TYR A 192 -24.97 -14.43 12.17
N ALA A 193 -23.80 -13.78 12.29
CA ALA A 193 -23.22 -13.48 13.60
C ALA A 193 -24.13 -12.58 14.45
N ASP A 194 -24.75 -11.57 13.84
CA ASP A 194 -25.68 -10.67 14.52
C ASP A 194 -26.92 -11.44 15.02
N CYS A 195 -27.48 -12.34 14.20
CA CYS A 195 -28.59 -13.21 14.60
C CYS A 195 -28.21 -14.14 15.75
N LEU A 196 -27.05 -14.80 15.67
CA LEU A 196 -26.57 -15.71 16.72
C LEU A 196 -26.26 -14.98 18.03
N GLU A 197 -25.69 -13.77 17.96
CA GLU A 197 -25.46 -12.94 19.14
C GLU A 197 -26.78 -12.55 19.82
N ASN A 198 -27.79 -12.16 19.04
CA ASN A 198 -29.11 -11.82 19.59
C ASN A 198 -29.80 -13.01 20.26
N GLN A 199 -29.60 -14.23 19.75
CA GLN A 199 -30.22 -15.44 20.30
C GLN A 199 -29.48 -15.99 21.53
N PHE A 200 -28.15 -15.99 21.53
CA PHE A 200 -27.33 -16.67 22.54
C PHE A 200 -26.56 -15.72 23.47
N GLY A 201 -26.59 -14.41 23.21
CA GLY A 201 -25.87 -13.39 23.97
C GLY A 201 -24.34 -13.49 23.82
N GLN A 202 -23.84 -14.17 22.79
CA GLN A 202 -22.42 -14.31 22.51
C GLN A 202 -22.15 -14.16 21.02
N ARG A 203 -21.29 -13.21 20.66
CA ARG A 203 -20.86 -13.01 19.28
C ARG A 203 -19.87 -14.10 18.85
N PRO A 204 -20.16 -14.94 17.84
CA PRO A 204 -19.21 -15.94 17.37
C PRO A 204 -18.03 -15.31 16.61
N ILE A 205 -16.96 -16.08 16.41
CA ILE A 205 -15.89 -15.76 15.45
C ILE A 205 -16.38 -16.12 14.04
N ILE A 206 -16.23 -15.21 13.08
CA ILE A 206 -16.76 -15.38 11.74
C ILE A 206 -15.70 -16.02 10.84
N PHE A 207 -16.07 -17.09 10.15
CA PHE A 207 -15.30 -17.64 9.04
C PHE A 207 -16.11 -17.57 7.75
N TYR A 208 -15.40 -17.39 6.64
CA TYR A 208 -15.96 -17.60 5.31
C TYR A 208 -14.92 -18.27 4.43
N SER A 209 -15.33 -19.34 3.73
CA SER A 209 -14.41 -20.26 3.04
C SER A 209 -15.00 -20.77 1.73
N ASN A 210 -14.14 -21.08 0.77
CA ASN A 210 -14.50 -21.84 -0.44
C ASN A 210 -13.77 -23.19 -0.52
N GLY A 211 -13.22 -23.68 0.60
CA GLY A 211 -12.42 -24.90 0.67
C GLY A 211 -10.93 -24.71 0.42
N PHE A 212 -10.52 -23.73 -0.40
CA PHE A 212 -9.11 -23.44 -0.69
C PHE A 212 -8.60 -22.22 0.06
N GLU A 213 -9.39 -21.15 0.07
CA GLU A 213 -9.14 -19.94 0.83
C GLU A 213 -10.10 -19.89 2.01
N THR A 214 -9.57 -19.71 3.22
CA THR A 214 -10.37 -19.54 4.43
C THR A 214 -10.02 -18.22 5.08
N TRP A 215 -11.04 -17.42 5.40
CA TRP A 215 -10.87 -16.14 6.07
C TRP A 215 -11.48 -16.19 7.47
N LEU A 216 -10.79 -15.59 8.42
CA LEU A 216 -11.22 -15.40 9.80
C LEU A 216 -11.45 -13.90 10.05
N TRP A 217 -12.59 -13.58 10.62
CA TRP A 217 -12.96 -12.24 11.04
C TRP A 217 -13.51 -12.24 12.48
N ASP A 218 -12.78 -11.59 13.38
CA ASP A 218 -13.28 -11.22 14.70
C ASP A 218 -13.64 -9.75 14.66
N ASP A 219 -14.86 -9.46 14.22
CA ASP A 219 -15.26 -8.11 13.83
C ASP A 219 -15.42 -7.12 15.00
N MET A 220 -15.29 -7.59 16.23
CA MET A 220 -15.18 -6.74 17.42
C MET A 220 -13.76 -6.22 17.66
N GLN A 221 -12.73 -6.93 17.19
CA GLN A 221 -11.33 -6.63 17.56
C GLN A 221 -10.39 -6.44 16.38
N TYR A 222 -10.59 -7.19 15.28
CA TYR A 222 -9.60 -7.32 14.22
C TYR A 222 -10.25 -7.27 12.84
N PRO A 223 -9.58 -6.66 11.84
CA PRO A 223 -10.02 -6.78 10.45
C PRO A 223 -9.92 -8.24 9.97
N PRO A 224 -10.68 -8.61 8.92
CA PRO A 224 -10.61 -9.96 8.36
C PRO A 224 -9.22 -10.29 7.83
N ARG A 225 -8.81 -11.54 7.99
CA ARG A 225 -7.54 -12.07 7.47
C ARG A 225 -7.68 -13.49 6.96
N GLU A 226 -6.82 -13.88 6.05
CA GLU A 226 -6.71 -15.26 5.60
C GLU A 226 -6.05 -16.14 6.67
N VAL A 227 -6.53 -17.37 6.79
CA VAL A 227 -6.01 -18.43 7.67
C VAL A 227 -6.00 -19.75 6.92
N TYR A 228 -5.10 -20.66 7.30
CA TYR A 228 -4.95 -21.96 6.62
C TYR A 228 -5.95 -23.03 7.05
N GLY A 229 -6.69 -22.79 8.13
CA GLY A 229 -7.64 -23.76 8.66
C GLY A 229 -8.48 -23.21 9.79
N PHE A 230 -9.48 -23.98 10.18
CA PHE A 230 -10.36 -23.63 11.29
C PHE A 230 -9.65 -23.80 12.62
N TYR A 231 -10.06 -23.01 13.60
CA TYR A 231 -9.50 -23.06 14.94
C TYR A 231 -10.25 -24.12 15.75
N THR A 232 -9.54 -24.77 16.67
CA THR A 232 -10.15 -25.69 17.64
C THR A 232 -11.13 -24.95 18.56
N ARG A 233 -12.05 -25.69 19.19
CA ARG A 233 -13.00 -25.15 20.18
C ARG A 233 -12.33 -24.28 21.23
N GLY A 234 -11.28 -24.79 21.87
CA GLY A 234 -10.55 -24.06 22.92
C GLY A 234 -9.84 -22.79 22.41
N GLN A 235 -9.37 -22.78 21.16
CA GLN A 235 -8.78 -21.59 20.55
C GLN A 235 -9.84 -20.52 20.27
N LEU A 236 -11.01 -20.90 19.74
CA LEU A 236 -12.13 -19.97 19.53
C LEU A 236 -12.64 -19.40 20.85
N GLN A 237 -12.83 -20.25 21.87
CA GLN A 237 -13.20 -19.81 23.21
C GLN A 237 -12.17 -18.82 23.79
N THR A 238 -10.88 -19.07 23.57
CA THR A 238 -9.81 -18.16 24.01
C THR A 238 -9.92 -16.79 23.31
N LEU A 239 -10.27 -16.74 22.02
CA LEU A 239 -10.48 -15.47 21.32
C LEU A 239 -11.66 -14.68 21.91
N ILE A 240 -12.77 -15.36 22.17
CA ILE A 240 -13.97 -14.74 22.76
C ILE A 240 -13.67 -14.23 24.17
N ASN A 241 -13.06 -15.04 25.03
CA ASN A 241 -12.73 -14.64 26.40
C ASN A 241 -11.80 -13.40 26.43
N ARG A 242 -10.86 -13.32 25.47
CA ARG A 242 -9.95 -12.17 25.32
C ARG A 242 -10.66 -10.86 24.99
N ARG A 243 -11.92 -10.87 24.57
CA ARG A 243 -12.68 -9.62 24.35
C ARG A 243 -12.89 -8.83 25.64
N ASN A 244 -13.02 -9.53 26.76
CA ASN A 244 -13.29 -8.93 28.07
C ASN A 244 -12.08 -8.99 29.03
N MET A 245 -11.09 -9.85 28.77
CA MET A 245 -9.94 -10.05 29.67
C MET A 245 -8.73 -9.15 29.37
N LYS A 246 -8.66 -8.54 28.18
CA LYS A 246 -7.52 -7.69 27.80
C LYS A 246 -7.60 -6.34 28.51
N ASP A 247 -6.53 -5.97 29.20
CA ASP A 247 -6.39 -4.61 29.72
C ASP A 247 -6.00 -3.65 28.60
N SER A 248 -6.39 -2.38 28.71
CA SER A 248 -5.94 -1.35 27.77
C SER A 248 -4.43 -1.16 27.86
N ILE A 249 -3.75 -1.17 26.71
CA ILE A 249 -2.32 -0.90 26.58
C ILE A 249 -2.05 0.43 25.86
N GLN A 250 -3.05 1.32 25.76
CA GLN A 250 -2.90 2.63 25.13
C GLN A 250 -1.92 3.55 25.89
N SER A 251 -1.80 3.37 27.21
CA SER A 251 -0.84 4.09 28.06
C SER A 251 -0.18 3.12 29.01
N PRO A 252 0.73 2.27 28.50
CA PRO A 252 1.28 1.17 29.27
C PRO A 252 2.23 1.70 30.35
N LYS A 253 2.15 1.12 31.55
CA LYS A 253 3.10 1.42 32.64
C LYS A 253 4.40 0.66 32.37
N ILE A 254 5.37 1.34 31.76
CA ILE A 254 6.67 0.77 31.43
C ILE A 254 7.52 0.61 32.69
N ASN A 255 8.06 -0.60 32.90
CA ASN A 255 9.02 -0.85 33.97
C ASN A 255 10.39 -0.26 33.59
N LYS A 256 10.78 0.84 34.24
CA LYS A 256 12.02 1.58 33.95
C LYS A 256 13.31 0.79 34.26
N GLU A 257 13.22 -0.25 35.09
CA GLU A 257 14.33 -1.19 35.32
C GLU A 257 14.60 -2.06 34.10
N ILE A 258 13.57 -2.34 33.29
CA ILE A 258 13.70 -3.12 32.06
C ILE A 258 14.11 -2.21 30.89
N ALA A 259 13.38 -1.13 30.64
CA ALA A 259 13.61 -0.21 29.52
C ALA A 259 13.20 1.23 29.87
N GLY A 260 13.90 2.22 29.31
CA GLY A 260 13.65 3.65 29.59
C GLY A 260 14.46 4.25 30.75
N GLY A 261 15.04 3.41 31.62
CA GLY A 261 15.94 3.85 32.69
C GLY A 261 17.13 4.69 32.21
N HIS A 262 17.66 5.54 33.11
CA HIS A 262 18.73 6.50 32.84
C HIS A 262 18.45 7.48 31.67
N GLY A 263 17.19 7.93 31.54
CA GLY A 263 16.81 8.96 30.56
C GLY A 263 16.70 8.44 29.12
N ARG A 264 16.55 7.12 28.90
CA ARG A 264 16.44 6.53 27.56
C ARG A 264 15.01 6.62 27.00
N ILE A 265 14.53 7.84 26.83
CA ILE A 265 13.15 8.15 26.42
C ILE A 265 12.75 7.50 25.08
N TYR A 266 13.70 7.29 24.16
CA TYR A 266 13.45 6.64 22.88
C TYR A 266 13.00 5.17 23.02
N GLN A 267 13.41 4.49 24.10
CA GLN A 267 12.94 3.14 24.39
C GLN A 267 11.48 3.17 24.86
N GLU A 268 11.13 4.14 25.71
CA GLU A 268 9.76 4.33 26.18
C GLU A 268 8.83 4.63 25.00
N GLU A 269 9.26 5.52 24.10
CA GLU A 269 8.50 5.88 22.91
C GLU A 269 8.30 4.67 21.98
N ALA A 270 9.35 3.91 21.70
CA ALA A 270 9.25 2.71 20.87
C ALA A 270 8.24 1.70 21.43
N ILE A 271 8.25 1.48 22.75
CA ILE A 271 7.32 0.57 23.43
C ILE A 271 5.88 1.09 23.32
N LYS A 272 5.65 2.39 23.57
CA LYS A 272 4.32 3.01 23.47
C LYS A 272 3.74 2.86 22.07
N ARG A 273 4.52 3.17 21.02
CA ARG A 273 4.06 3.04 19.62
C ARG A 273 3.66 1.62 19.26
N VAL A 274 4.40 0.61 19.73
CA VAL A 274 4.01 -0.80 19.50
C VAL A 274 2.69 -1.13 20.21
N CYS A 275 2.52 -0.68 21.45
CA CYS A 275 1.30 -0.93 22.21
C CYS A 275 0.09 -0.23 21.60
N GLU A 276 0.23 1.02 21.16
CA GLU A 276 -0.80 1.76 20.42
C GLU A 276 -1.24 1.01 19.16
N GLN A 277 -0.29 0.51 18.35
CA GLN A 277 -0.63 -0.24 17.15
C GLN A 277 -1.38 -1.54 17.44
N TYR A 278 -0.99 -2.26 18.49
CA TYR A 278 -1.74 -3.45 18.90
C TYR A 278 -3.13 -3.10 19.45
N GLN A 279 -3.26 -1.98 20.17
CA GLN A 279 -4.55 -1.46 20.65
C GLN A 279 -5.49 -1.12 19.49
N GLU A 280 -4.97 -0.58 18.38
CA GLU A 280 -5.71 -0.27 17.16
C GLU A 280 -6.09 -1.52 16.32
N GLY A 281 -5.72 -2.72 16.77
CA GLY A 281 -6.04 -3.97 16.08
C GLY A 281 -5.02 -4.38 15.02
N TYR A 282 -3.86 -3.71 14.91
CA TYR A 282 -2.76 -4.23 14.11
C TYR A 282 -2.13 -5.45 14.77
N ARG A 283 -1.68 -6.40 13.95
CA ARG A 283 -1.12 -7.68 14.42
C ARG A 283 0.39 -7.78 14.27
N LYS A 284 1.02 -6.77 13.66
CA LYS A 284 2.45 -6.71 13.38
C LYS A 284 2.92 -5.28 13.61
N ALA A 285 4.10 -5.14 14.17
CA ALA A 285 4.81 -3.87 14.28
C ALA A 285 6.26 -4.06 13.83
N LEU A 286 6.83 -3.03 13.20
CA LEU A 286 8.24 -3.01 12.80
C LEU A 286 8.96 -1.90 13.57
N LEU A 287 10.01 -2.28 14.29
CA LEU A 287 10.88 -1.35 15.01
C LEU A 287 12.26 -1.33 14.37
N VAL A 288 12.71 -0.15 13.94
CA VAL A 288 14.05 0.07 13.41
C VAL A 288 14.88 0.78 14.47
N MET A 289 15.93 0.11 14.96
CA MET A 289 16.76 0.61 16.05
C MET A 289 18.23 0.28 15.81
N ALA A 290 19.11 1.26 16.05
CA ALA A 290 20.56 1.09 15.90
C ALA A 290 21.11 -0.04 16.79
N THR A 291 22.24 -0.64 16.41
CA THR A 291 22.96 -1.60 17.25
C THR A 291 23.49 -0.91 18.51
N GLY A 292 23.39 -1.58 19.67
CA GLY A 292 23.74 -1.00 20.97
C GLY A 292 22.65 -0.15 21.64
N SER A 293 21.56 0.22 20.96
CA SER A 293 20.46 1.05 21.53
C SER A 293 19.52 0.32 22.50
N GLY A 294 19.77 -0.97 22.80
CA GLY A 294 18.98 -1.74 23.76
C GLY A 294 17.72 -2.40 23.20
N LYS A 295 17.76 -2.88 21.94
CA LYS A 295 16.68 -3.67 21.31
C LYS A 295 16.13 -4.80 22.18
N THR A 296 17.02 -5.54 22.87
CA THR A 296 16.65 -6.63 23.76
C THR A 296 15.82 -6.14 24.95
N ARG A 297 16.18 -4.99 25.53
CA ARG A 297 15.44 -4.37 26.64
C ARG A 297 14.06 -3.90 26.22
N VAL A 298 13.96 -3.25 25.07
CA VAL A 298 12.67 -2.86 24.48
C VAL A 298 11.78 -4.07 24.25
N SER A 299 12.32 -5.13 23.66
CA SER A 299 11.57 -6.37 23.41
C SER A 299 11.08 -6.99 24.72
N ALA A 300 11.96 -7.10 25.74
CA ALA A 300 11.59 -7.63 27.05
C ALA A 300 10.50 -6.78 27.75
N ALA A 301 10.53 -5.46 27.62
CA ALA A 301 9.50 -4.59 28.18
C ALA A 301 8.15 -4.76 27.46
N ILE A 302 8.14 -4.92 26.12
CA ILE A 302 6.92 -5.23 25.38
C ILE A 302 6.34 -6.58 25.83
N VAL A 303 7.17 -7.60 25.99
CA VAL A 303 6.78 -8.92 26.51
C VAL A 303 6.16 -8.80 27.92
N ASP A 304 6.80 -8.04 28.81
CA ASP A 304 6.31 -7.80 30.17
C ASP A 304 4.91 -7.16 30.16
N ILE A 305 4.71 -6.11 29.35
CA ILE A 305 3.42 -5.42 29.20
C ILE A 305 2.36 -6.36 28.63
N LEU A 306 2.63 -7.02 27.51
CA LEU A 306 1.63 -7.86 26.84
C LEU A 306 1.21 -9.07 27.69
N THR A 307 2.12 -9.60 28.50
CA THR A 307 1.82 -10.71 29.41
C THR A 307 0.97 -10.23 30.59
N LYS A 308 1.35 -9.11 31.23
CA LYS A 308 0.61 -8.55 32.37
C LYS A 308 -0.78 -8.04 32.01
N SER A 309 -0.96 -7.55 30.78
CA SER A 309 -2.23 -7.02 30.28
C SER A 309 -3.12 -8.07 29.59
N ASN A 310 -2.79 -9.37 29.70
CA ASN A 310 -3.53 -10.49 29.08
C ASN A 310 -3.62 -10.46 27.54
N TRP A 311 -2.69 -9.77 26.86
CA TRP A 311 -2.62 -9.73 25.40
C TRP A 311 -1.92 -10.96 24.81
N ALA A 312 -0.93 -11.49 25.51
CA ALA A 312 -0.13 -12.63 25.08
C ALA A 312 -0.05 -13.71 26.16
N LYS A 313 -0.16 -14.97 25.73
CA LYS A 313 0.01 -16.15 26.61
C LYS A 313 1.29 -16.92 26.32
N ARG A 314 1.72 -16.95 25.05
CA ARG A 314 2.94 -17.60 24.59
C ARG A 314 3.70 -16.60 23.73
N ILE A 315 5.00 -16.47 24.02
CA ILE A 315 5.91 -15.55 23.36
C ILE A 315 7.16 -16.36 23.01
N LEU A 316 7.64 -16.19 21.78
CA LEU A 316 8.81 -16.84 21.22
C LEU A 316 9.96 -15.83 21.12
#